data_AF-A0A0G1HRI6-F1
#
_entry.id   AF-A0A0G1HRI6-F1
#
_cell.length_a   1.000
_cell.length_b   1.000
_cell.length_c   1.000
_cell.angle_alpha   90.00
_cell.angle_beta   90.00
_cell.angle_gamma   90.00
#
_symmetry.space_group_name_H-M   'P 1'
#
loop_
_entity.id
_entity.type
_entity.pdbx_description
1 polymer ?
#
loop_
_entity_poly.entity_id
_entity_poly.type
_entity_poly.pdbx_seq_one_letter_code
_entity_poly.pdbx_strand_id
1 'polypeptide(L)'
;MGPAVAGTVEEGETYESNIIKEAQEELGLLNIKPTLGPKILTKGTEFTHFTQWLTFKIDMPINSLKVNKEEVEQVKWLSRDELKHELSKEPDKFLKSMAQVLSLFGSD
;
A
#
# COMPACT_ATOMS: atom_id res chain seq x y z
N MET A 1 -2.16 -1.54 -10.29
CA MET A 1 -1.11 -1.23 -9.30
C MET A 1 -1.72 -0.44 -8.16
N GLY A 2 -1.60 -0.99 -6.95
CA GLY A 2 -2.13 -0.41 -5.72
C GLY A 2 -1.00 -0.01 -4.76
N PRO A 3 -1.33 0.25 -3.48
CA PRO A 3 -0.33 0.42 -2.44
C PRO A 3 0.51 -0.86 -2.28
N ALA A 4 1.58 -0.79 -1.49
CA ALA A 4 2.46 -1.94 -1.27
C ALA A 4 1.72 -3.15 -0.71
N VAL A 5 0.75 -2.92 0.17
CA VAL A 5 -0.11 -3.91 0.83
C VAL A 5 -1.45 -3.23 1.13
N ALA A 6 -2.57 -3.95 1.03
CA ALA A 6 -3.89 -3.44 1.45
C ALA A 6 -4.81 -4.56 1.90
N GLY A 7 -5.48 -4.38 3.04
CA GLY A 7 -6.44 -5.35 3.57
C GLY A 7 -7.74 -4.71 4.04
N THR A 8 -8.75 -5.57 4.27
CA THR A 8 -9.97 -5.21 4.97
C THR A 8 -9.90 -5.74 6.39
N VAL A 9 -10.13 -4.86 7.36
CA VAL A 9 -10.09 -5.21 8.79
C VAL A 9 -11.24 -6.15 9.13
N GLU A 10 -10.92 -7.27 9.77
CA GLU A 10 -11.91 -8.21 10.32
C GLU A 10 -12.36 -7.84 11.75
N GLU A 11 -13.40 -8.49 12.25
CA GLU A 11 -13.85 -8.29 13.62
C GLU A 11 -12.72 -8.62 14.63
N GLY A 12 -12.39 -7.67 15.49
CA GLY A 12 -11.30 -7.80 16.47
C GLY A 12 -9.93 -7.35 15.97
N GLU A 13 -9.79 -7.02 14.69
CA GLU A 13 -8.55 -6.46 14.15
C GLU A 13 -8.48 -4.93 14.30
N THR A 14 -7.26 -4.43 14.44
CA THR A 14 -6.93 -3.01 14.25
C THR A 14 -6.37 -2.81 12.84
N TYR A 15 -6.34 -1.57 12.34
CA TYR A 15 -5.68 -1.27 11.06
C TYR A 15 -4.18 -1.65 11.06
N GLU A 16 -3.52 -1.50 12.21
CA GLU A 16 -2.11 -1.87 12.37
C GLU A 16 -1.92 -3.39 12.35
N SER A 17 -2.71 -4.14 13.12
CA SER A 17 -2.60 -5.60 13.15
C SER A 17 -2.97 -6.22 11.80
N ASN A 18 -4.00 -5.68 11.14
CA ASN A 18 -4.38 -6.11 9.80
C ASN A 18 -3.23 -5.87 8.81
N ILE A 19 -2.67 -4.66 8.71
CA ILE A 19 -1.60 -4.42 7.73
C ILE A 19 -0.32 -5.22 8.00
N ILE A 20 -0.02 -5.53 9.27
CA ILE A 20 1.10 -6.42 9.63
C ILE A 20 0.83 -7.85 9.14
N LYS A 21 -0.39 -8.36 9.32
CA LYS A 21 -0.83 -9.67 8.82
C LYS A 21 -0.72 -9.73 7.29
N GLU A 22 -1.35 -8.78 6.59
CA GLU A 22 -1.36 -8.74 5.11
C GLU A 22 0.07 -8.58 4.56
N ALA A 23 0.93 -7.76 5.18
CA ALA A 23 2.31 -7.58 4.72
C ALA A 23 3.15 -8.87 4.88
N GLN A 24 2.81 -9.69 5.87
CA GLN A 24 3.40 -11.02 6.03
C GLN A 24 2.86 -12.00 4.98
N GLU A 25 1.55 -12.01 4.74
CA GLU A 25 0.89 -12.94 3.82
C GLU A 25 1.20 -12.66 2.35
N GLU A 26 1.16 -11.38 1.95
CA GLU A 26 1.40 -10.94 0.57
C GLU A 26 2.88 -10.89 0.20
N LEU A 27 3.73 -10.35 1.09
CA LEU A 27 5.12 -9.98 0.80
C LEU A 27 6.17 -10.71 1.65
N GLY A 28 5.75 -11.44 2.69
CA GLY A 28 6.65 -12.11 3.62
C GLY A 28 7.41 -11.16 4.57
N LEU A 29 6.92 -9.95 4.77
CA LEU A 29 7.54 -8.97 5.66
C LEU A 29 7.18 -9.29 7.11
N LEU A 30 8.20 -9.43 7.97
CA LEU A 30 8.03 -9.79 9.38
C LEU A 30 8.48 -8.64 10.29
N ASN A 31 7.81 -8.52 11.44
CA ASN A 31 8.17 -7.57 12.49
C ASN A 31 8.25 -6.11 12.03
N ILE A 32 7.45 -5.73 11.04
CA ILE A 32 7.38 -4.34 10.58
C ILE A 32 6.73 -3.47 11.66
N LYS A 33 7.12 -2.19 11.68
CA LYS A 33 6.55 -1.17 12.57
C LYS A 33 6.04 -0.01 11.73
N PRO A 34 4.82 -0.10 11.21
CA PRO A 34 4.27 0.94 10.36
C PRO A 34 3.99 2.21 11.17
N THR A 35 4.17 3.36 10.54
CA THR A 35 3.77 4.67 11.04
C THR A 35 2.35 4.96 10.59
N LEU A 36 1.52 5.42 11.53
CA LEU A 36 0.15 5.82 11.25
C LEU A 36 0.11 7.08 10.37
N GLY A 37 -0.61 7.00 9.26
CA GLY A 37 -0.89 8.12 8.37
C GLY A 37 -2.31 8.68 8.54
N PRO A 38 -2.85 9.38 7.52
CA PRO A 38 -4.21 9.90 7.57
C PRO A 38 -5.27 8.80 7.49
N LYS A 39 -6.34 8.97 8.27
CA LYS A 39 -7.60 8.22 8.11
C LYS A 39 -8.55 9.04 7.25
N ILE A 40 -9.02 8.46 6.14
CA ILE A 40 -9.88 9.13 5.19
C ILE A 40 -11.18 8.36 4.96
N LEU A 41 -12.25 9.08 4.64
CA LEU A 41 -13.47 8.48 4.13
C LEU A 41 -13.41 8.43 2.60
N THR A 42 -13.37 7.22 2.05
CA THR A 42 -13.46 6.98 0.62
C THR A 42 -14.93 6.79 0.26
N LYS A 43 -15.46 7.66 -0.60
CA LYS A 43 -16.82 7.53 -1.16
C LYS A 43 -16.71 7.09 -2.61
N GLY A 44 -16.88 5.80 -2.84
CA GLY A 44 -17.00 5.21 -4.17
C GLY A 44 -18.46 5.11 -4.61
N THR A 45 -18.67 4.80 -5.89
CA THR A 45 -19.99 4.48 -6.45
C THR A 45 -20.53 3.15 -5.93
N GLU A 46 -19.63 2.20 -5.63
CA GLU A 46 -19.98 0.85 -5.16
C GLU A 46 -19.76 0.69 -3.66
N PHE A 47 -18.69 1.28 -3.13
CA PHE A 47 -18.30 1.11 -1.73
C PHE A 47 -17.99 2.44 -1.07
N THR A 48 -18.52 2.62 0.14
CA THR A 48 -18.13 3.72 1.03
C THR A 48 -17.46 3.12 2.26
N HIS A 49 -16.20 3.47 2.51
CA HIS A 49 -15.41 2.88 3.59
C HIS A 49 -14.40 3.87 4.14
N PHE A 50 -13.98 3.64 5.39
CA PHE A 50 -12.84 4.35 5.96
C PHE A 50 -11.54 3.62 5.60
N THR A 51 -10.54 4.38 5.16
CA THR A 51 -9.20 3.88 4.86
C THR A 51 -8.21 4.53 5.82
N GLN A 52 -7.43 3.73 6.53
CA GLN A 52 -6.29 4.19 7.31
C GLN A 52 -5.03 3.97 6.48
N TRP A 53 -4.34 5.04 6.10
CA TRP A 53 -3.03 4.92 5.47
C TRP A 53 -1.97 4.62 6.52
N LEU A 54 -1.05 3.72 6.21
CA LEU A 54 0.13 3.44 7.01
C LEU A 54 1.37 3.44 6.12
N THR A 55 2.52 3.86 6.65
CA THR A 55 3.79 3.87 5.91
C THR A 55 4.88 3.14 6.67
N PHE A 56 5.80 2.51 5.95
CA PHE A 56 6.95 1.84 6.54
C PHE A 56 8.14 2.03 5.60
N LYS A 57 9.33 2.26 6.16
CA LYS A 57 10.58 2.41 5.41
C LYS A 57 11.42 1.16 5.60
N ILE A 58 11.88 0.58 4.49
CA ILE A 58 12.79 -0.56 4.48
C ILE A 58 13.80 -0.38 3.35
N ASP A 59 15.06 -0.74 3.64
CA ASP A 59 16.10 -0.87 2.62
C ASP A 59 16.32 -2.36 2.37
N MET A 60 15.77 -2.84 1.26
CA MET A 60 15.75 -4.26 0.93
C MET A 60 15.71 -4.49 -0.59
N PRO A 61 16.54 -5.42 -1.12
CA PRO A 61 16.43 -5.87 -2.50
C PRO A 61 15.04 -6.45 -2.80
N ILE A 62 14.47 -6.14 -3.97
CA ILE A 62 13.12 -6.61 -4.31
C ILE A 62 13.00 -8.15 -4.35
N ASN A 63 14.09 -8.84 -4.65
CA ASN A 63 14.16 -10.29 -4.76
C ASN A 63 14.25 -11.03 -3.42
N SER A 64 14.40 -10.33 -2.30
CA SER A 64 14.30 -10.95 -0.98
C SER A 64 12.87 -10.94 -0.41
N LEU A 65 11.92 -10.28 -1.08
CA LEU A 65 10.51 -10.40 -0.75
C LEU A 65 10.03 -11.82 -1.05
N LYS A 66 9.26 -12.40 -0.13
CA LYS A 66 8.62 -13.71 -0.32
C LYS A 66 7.20 -13.49 -0.82
N VAL A 67 7.10 -13.07 -2.07
CA VAL A 67 5.83 -12.68 -2.70
C VAL A 67 4.93 -13.89 -2.85
N ASN A 68 3.73 -13.85 -2.26
CA ASN A 68 2.68 -14.83 -2.51
C ASN A 68 2.04 -14.55 -3.87
N LYS A 69 2.18 -15.49 -4.81
CA LYS A 69 1.69 -15.33 -6.19
C LYS A 69 0.18 -15.52 -6.36
N GLU A 70 -0.49 -16.04 -5.35
CA GLU A 70 -1.95 -16.13 -5.34
C GLU A 70 -2.59 -14.75 -5.08
N GLU A 71 -1.93 -13.91 -4.28
CA GLU A 71 -2.40 -12.57 -3.91
C GLU A 71 -1.74 -11.46 -4.76
N VAL A 72 -0.46 -11.62 -5.11
CA VAL A 72 0.35 -10.58 -5.74
C VAL A 72 0.97 -11.05 -7.05
N GLU A 73 0.46 -10.51 -8.16
CA GLU A 73 0.97 -10.78 -9.51
C GLU A 73 2.44 -10.34 -9.65
N GLN A 74 2.72 -9.08 -9.29
CA GLN A 74 4.04 -8.46 -9.45
C GLN A 74 4.32 -7.37 -8.40
N VAL A 75 5.61 -7.15 -8.14
CA VAL A 75 6.12 -6.07 -7.27
C VAL A 75 7.13 -5.22 -8.03
N LYS A 76 7.18 -3.93 -7.74
CA LYS A 76 8.14 -2.98 -8.32
C LYS A 76 8.50 -1.90 -7.31
N TRP A 77 9.81 -1.65 -7.12
CA TRP A 77 10.26 -0.42 -6.48
C TRP A 77 10.18 0.73 -7.47
N LEU A 78 9.57 1.82 -7.05
CA LEU A 78 9.44 3.05 -7.84
C LEU A 78 10.00 4.20 -7.03
N SER A 79 10.84 5.03 -7.66
CA SER A 79 11.11 6.36 -7.16
C SER A 79 9.84 7.22 -7.21
N ARG A 80 9.84 8.31 -6.45
CA ARG A 80 8.73 9.28 -6.42
C ARG A 80 8.44 9.85 -7.82
N ASP A 81 9.49 10.15 -8.58
CA ASP A 81 9.35 10.72 -9.92
C ASP A 81 8.85 9.70 -10.94
N GLU A 82 9.30 8.43 -10.86
CA GLU A 82 8.76 7.35 -11.69
C GLU A 82 7.27 7.13 -11.40
N LEU A 83 6.87 7.05 -10.13
CA LEU A 83 5.46 6.90 -9.76
C LEU A 83 4.62 8.08 -10.28
N LYS A 84 5.11 9.32 -10.12
CA LYS A 84 4.43 10.52 -10.62
C LYS A 84 4.30 10.48 -12.15
N HIS A 85 5.35 10.08 -12.85
CA HIS A 85 5.34 9.96 -14.31
C HIS A 85 4.35 8.89 -14.77
N GLU A 86 4.41 7.68 -14.19
CA GLU A 86 3.52 6.57 -14.55
C GLU A 86 2.04 6.88 -14.27
N LEU A 87 1.72 7.51 -13.12
CA LEU A 87 0.37 7.96 -12.81
C LEU A 87 -0.18 8.97 -13.82
N SER A 88 0.69 9.83 -14.39
CA SER A 88 0.27 10.81 -15.40
C SER A 88 0.07 10.20 -16.78
N LYS A 89 0.87 9.19 -17.13
CA LYS A 89 0.92 8.61 -18.47
C LYS A 89 -0.08 7.46 -18.65
N GLU A 90 -0.25 6.63 -17.62
CA GLU A 90 -1.03 5.41 -17.67
C GLU A 90 -1.90 5.26 -16.41
N PRO A 91 -2.76 6.25 -16.08
CA PRO A 91 -3.53 6.27 -14.83
C PRO A 91 -4.43 5.05 -14.64
N ASP A 92 -4.92 4.46 -15.73
CA ASP A 92 -5.80 3.28 -15.70
C ASP A 92 -5.10 2.02 -15.18
N LYS A 93 -3.75 1.99 -15.16
CA LYS A 93 -3.00 0.91 -14.52
C LYS A 93 -2.98 1.01 -13.00
N PHE A 94 -3.43 2.12 -12.42
CA PHE A 94 -3.37 2.39 -10.99
C PHE A 94 -4.75 2.44 -10.36
N LEU A 95 -4.83 2.07 -9.08
CA LEU A 95 -6.02 2.35 -8.29
C LEU A 95 -6.18 3.88 -8.16
N LYS A 96 -7.42 4.37 -8.18
CA LYS A 96 -7.72 5.81 -8.08
C LYS A 96 -7.13 6.46 -6.82
N SER A 97 -6.95 5.67 -5.76
CA SER A 97 -6.34 6.11 -4.50
C SER A 97 -4.84 6.41 -4.62
N MET A 98 -4.14 5.92 -5.65
CA MET A 98 -2.69 6.02 -5.77
C MET A 98 -2.17 7.46 -5.92
N ALA A 99 -2.98 8.39 -6.42
CA ALA A 99 -2.60 9.80 -6.45
C ALA A 99 -2.34 10.37 -5.05
N GLN A 100 -3.01 9.85 -4.01
CA GLN A 100 -2.83 10.28 -2.63
C GLN A 100 -1.49 9.82 -2.04
N VAL A 101 -0.88 8.76 -2.59
CA VAL A 101 0.41 8.27 -2.11
C VAL A 101 1.50 9.34 -2.22
N LEU A 102 1.41 10.21 -3.24
CA LEU A 102 2.36 11.31 -3.44
C LEU A 102 2.34 12.35 -2.30
N SER A 103 1.26 12.42 -1.51
CA SER A 103 1.17 13.32 -0.34
C SER A 103 1.50 12.63 0.98
N LEU A 104 1.62 11.30 1.02
CA LEU A 104 1.99 10.55 2.23
C LEU A 104 3.47 10.69 2.58
N PHE A 105 4.31 10.97 1.59
CA PHE A 105 5.74 11.17 1.77
C PHE A 105 6.04 12.66 1.65
N GLY A 106 6.65 13.22 2.70
CA GLY A 106 7.11 14.61 2.71
C GLY A 106 8.05 14.92 1.53
N SER A 107 8.20 16.20 1.23
CA SER A 107 9.29 16.68 0.39
C SER A 107 10.57 16.55 1.22
N ASP A 108 11.25 15.41 1.12
CA ASP A 108 12.64 15.32 1.55
C ASP A 108 13.52 16.22 0.66
#